data_AF-A0A484ZGH0-F1
#
_entry.id   AF-A0A484ZGH0-F1
#
_cell.length_a   1.000
_cell.length_b   1.000
_cell.length_c   1.000
_cell.angle_alpha   90.00
_cell.angle_beta   90.00
_cell.angle_gamma   90.00
#
_symmetry.space_group_name_H-M   'P 1'
#
loop_
_entity.id
_entity.type
_entity.pdbx_description
1 polymer ?
#
loop_
_entity_poly.entity_id
_entity_poly.type
_entity_poly.pdbx_seq_one_letter_code
_entity_poly.pdbx_strand_id
1 'polypeptide(L)'
;MLDELALFVSIVETGSLRAAAEKASIPAPTLTRRLQKLEQHLGCRLLHRSARRMTPTREGWQYYEQCRPLVHSLQQATAKLDVTLNQVSGLIRILAPADLANDNLAPAWMSFLAQYPQTRLELELNNYTQDLIGSGADVAIRVGAQPDSLLNMRKLGQAKELLLVASPDYLARHGEPESMDELKLRDLVISAPISTWEVQHRQSGETVRWQPQGNSALTAFIWRYGPR
;
A
#
# COMPACT_ATOMS: atom_id res chain seq x y z
N MET A 1 -11.01 28.52 18.32
CA MET A 1 -10.08 29.51 18.92
C MET A 1 -8.71 29.48 18.25
N LEU A 2 -8.10 28.30 18.05
CA LEU A 2 -6.80 28.16 17.38
C LEU A 2 -6.85 28.62 15.90
N ASP A 3 -7.90 28.29 15.17
CA ASP A 3 -8.08 28.77 13.79
C ASP A 3 -8.19 30.29 13.73
N GLU A 4 -8.97 30.90 14.63
CA GLU A 4 -9.10 32.35 14.69
C GLU A 4 -7.78 33.03 15.10
N LEU A 5 -7.00 32.39 15.97
CA LEU A 5 -5.66 32.85 16.35
C LEU A 5 -4.67 32.79 15.17
N ALA A 6 -4.67 31.70 14.40
CA ALA A 6 -3.85 31.57 13.21
C ALA A 6 -4.21 32.63 12.14
N LEU A 7 -5.50 32.93 11.98
CA LEU A 7 -5.96 34.02 11.13
C LEU A 7 -5.47 35.39 11.63
N PHE A 8 -5.53 35.66 12.94
CA PHE A 8 -4.99 36.89 13.51
C PHE A 8 -3.48 37.04 13.24
N VAL A 9 -2.68 36.00 13.52
CA VAL A 9 -1.24 35.98 13.22
C VAL A 9 -0.98 36.26 11.73
N SER A 10 -1.74 35.63 10.84
CA SER A 10 -1.64 35.85 9.39
C SER A 10 -1.96 37.30 8.99
N ILE A 11 -2.95 37.95 9.60
CA ILE A 11 -3.29 39.36 9.34
C ILE A 11 -2.13 40.28 9.75
N VAL A 12 -1.51 40.03 10.90
CA VAL A 12 -0.39 40.83 11.40
C VAL A 12 0.85 40.65 10.51
N GLU A 13 1.19 39.41 10.14
CA GLU A 13 2.34 39.11 9.27
C GLU A 13 2.19 39.68 7.85
N THR A 14 0.98 39.63 7.29
CA THR A 14 0.71 40.16 5.95
C THR A 14 0.45 41.67 5.92
N GLY A 15 0.14 42.28 7.06
CA GLY A 15 -0.28 43.68 7.18
C GLY A 15 -1.59 44.02 6.44
N SER A 16 -2.29 43.02 5.90
CA SER A 16 -3.45 43.20 5.03
C SER A 16 -4.49 42.11 5.24
N LEU A 17 -5.71 42.51 5.58
CA LEU A 17 -6.84 41.58 5.74
C LEU A 17 -7.16 40.86 4.44
N ARG A 18 -7.01 41.54 3.29
CA ARG A 18 -7.23 40.94 1.98
C ARG A 18 -6.18 39.88 1.68
N ALA A 19 -4.90 40.17 1.90
CA ALA A 19 -3.82 39.21 1.68
C ALA A 19 -3.94 37.99 2.63
N ALA A 20 -4.31 38.21 3.89
CA ALA A 20 -4.57 37.13 4.84
C ALA A 20 -5.77 36.27 4.44
N ALA A 21 -6.85 36.89 3.90
CA ALA A 21 -8.03 36.19 3.42
C ALA A 21 -7.74 35.33 2.18
N GLU A 22 -6.97 35.88 1.24
CA GLU A 22 -6.48 35.16 0.06
C GLU A 22 -5.58 33.98 0.47
N LYS A 23 -4.62 34.20 1.37
CA LYS A 23 -3.73 33.14 1.90
C LYS A 23 -4.50 32.02 2.62
N ALA A 24 -5.59 32.36 3.30
CA ALA A 24 -6.44 31.41 4.01
C ALA A 24 -7.58 30.83 3.15
N SER A 25 -7.68 31.19 1.87
CA SER A 25 -8.74 30.76 0.96
C SER A 25 -10.16 30.98 1.51
N ILE A 26 -10.39 32.08 2.22
CA ILE A 26 -11.72 32.44 2.76
C ILE A 26 -12.14 33.85 2.35
N PRO A 27 -13.44 34.14 2.22
CA PRO A 27 -13.91 35.49 1.95
C PRO A 27 -13.50 36.47 3.06
N ALA A 28 -13.07 37.69 2.69
CA ALA A 28 -12.70 38.74 3.63
C ALA A 28 -13.77 39.07 4.71
N PRO A 29 -15.08 39.04 4.41
CA PRO A 29 -16.12 39.18 5.43
C PRO A 29 -16.09 38.06 6.47
N THR A 30 -15.83 36.81 6.04
CA THR A 30 -15.71 35.65 6.92
C THR A 30 -14.52 35.78 7.86
N LEU A 31 -13.37 36.21 7.33
CA LEU A 31 -12.17 36.46 8.12
C LEU A 31 -12.41 37.56 9.16
N THR A 32 -13.05 38.67 8.75
CA THR A 32 -13.41 39.77 9.65
C THR A 32 -14.32 39.32 10.80
N ARG A 33 -15.32 38.48 10.51
CA ARG A 33 -16.21 37.91 11.53
C ARG A 33 -15.47 36.97 12.49
N ARG A 34 -14.55 36.15 11.99
CA ARG A 34 -13.72 35.25 12.82
C ARG A 34 -12.78 36.05 13.74
N LEU A 35 -12.19 37.13 13.24
CA LEU A 35 -11.39 38.05 14.05
C LEU A 35 -12.23 38.70 15.15
N GLN A 36 -13.43 39.19 14.83
CA GLN A 36 -14.35 39.75 15.83
C GLN A 36 -14.68 38.76 16.94
N LYS A 37 -14.90 37.50 16.58
CA LYS A 37 -15.15 36.43 17.55
C LYS A 37 -13.97 36.23 18.49
N LEU A 38 -12.74 36.32 17.99
CA LEU A 38 -11.53 36.25 18.81
C LEU A 38 -11.43 37.46 19.76
N GLU A 39 -11.62 38.67 19.24
CA GLU A 39 -11.61 39.90 20.05
C GLU A 39 -12.69 39.88 21.14
N GLN A 40 -13.89 39.41 20.83
CA GLN A 40 -14.98 39.23 21.79
C GLN A 40 -14.62 38.23 22.89
N HIS A 41 -13.98 37.11 22.52
CA HIS A 41 -13.57 36.10 23.48
C HIS A 41 -12.47 36.59 24.42
N LEU A 42 -11.56 37.43 23.93
CA LEU A 42 -10.47 38.01 24.71
C LEU A 42 -10.88 39.28 25.49
N GLY A 43 -12.03 39.86 25.17
CA GLY A 43 -12.52 41.09 25.79
C GLY A 43 -11.76 42.35 25.39
N CYS A 44 -10.91 42.30 24.36
CA CYS A 44 -10.11 43.43 23.89
C CYS A 44 -10.03 43.47 22.36
N ARG A 45 -9.72 44.65 21.81
CA ARG A 45 -9.44 44.79 20.38
C ARG A 45 -7.97 44.48 20.11
N LEU A 46 -7.71 43.68 19.09
CA LEU A 46 -6.36 43.30 18.67
C LEU A 46 -5.87 44.17 17.50
N LEU A 47 -6.78 44.74 16.71
CA LEU A 47 -6.45 45.53 15.52
C LEU A 47 -7.21 46.86 15.49
N HIS A 48 -6.49 47.93 15.12
CA HIS A 48 -7.09 49.20 14.74
C HIS A 48 -7.69 49.08 13.33
N ARG A 49 -8.99 49.40 13.21
CA ARG A 49 -9.68 49.46 11.92
C ARG A 49 -9.59 50.88 11.37
N SER A 50 -8.65 51.13 10.46
CA SER A 50 -8.69 52.32 9.60
C SER A 50 -8.87 51.90 8.15
N ALA A 51 -9.58 52.70 7.36
CA ALA A 51 -9.85 52.42 5.95
C ALA A 51 -8.58 52.35 5.06
N ARG A 52 -7.40 52.69 5.60
CA ARG A 52 -6.14 52.71 4.85
C ARG A 52 -5.06 51.77 5.39
N ARG A 53 -5.08 51.39 6.67
CA ARG A 53 -4.12 50.44 7.28
C ARG A 53 -4.75 49.70 8.44
N MET A 54 -4.45 48.40 8.53
CA MET A 54 -4.72 47.58 9.70
C MET A 54 -3.44 47.52 10.53
N THR A 55 -3.47 48.03 11.75
CA THR A 55 -2.31 48.01 12.67
C THR A 55 -2.69 47.32 13.97
N PRO A 56 -1.82 46.47 14.54
CA PRO A 56 -2.11 45.87 15.84
C PRO A 56 -2.21 46.93 16.93
N THR A 57 -3.13 46.73 17.87
CA THR A 57 -3.17 47.48 19.12
C THR A 57 -1.97 47.08 20.00
N ARG A 58 -1.78 47.73 21.15
CA ARG A 58 -0.76 47.31 22.11
C ARG A 58 -0.99 45.87 22.58
N GLU A 59 -2.25 45.56 22.90
CA GLU A 59 -2.69 44.22 23.30
C GLU A 59 -2.53 43.23 22.14
N GLY A 60 -2.84 43.65 20.92
CA GLY A 60 -2.62 42.86 19.70
C GLY A 60 -1.16 42.51 19.48
N TRP A 61 -0.25 43.47 19.62
CA TRP A 61 1.19 43.23 19.52
C TRP A 61 1.68 42.24 20.57
N GLN A 62 1.33 42.44 21.84
CA GLN A 62 1.71 41.54 22.92
C GLN A 62 1.18 40.12 22.69
N TYR A 63 -0.07 39.99 22.26
CA TYR A 63 -0.68 38.69 21.99
C TYR A 63 -0.06 38.00 20.77
N TYR A 64 0.26 38.77 19.72
CA TYR A 64 0.96 38.27 18.54
C TYR A 64 2.35 37.71 18.87
N GLU A 65 3.16 38.45 19.64
CA GLU A 65 4.51 38.00 19.99
C GLU A 65 4.51 36.68 20.76
N GLN A 66 3.56 36.50 21.67
CA GLN A 66 3.45 35.27 22.47
C GLN A 66 2.90 34.10 21.66
N CYS A 67 1.92 34.34 20.78
CA CYS A 67 1.21 33.28 20.09
C CYS A 67 1.82 32.86 18.75
N ARG A 68 2.49 33.77 18.03
CA ARG A 68 3.14 33.45 16.74
C ARG A 68 4.04 32.22 16.80
N PRO A 69 4.99 32.07 17.74
CA PRO A 69 5.86 30.89 17.77
C PRO A 69 5.07 29.59 18.01
N LEU A 70 3.99 29.64 18.78
CA LEU A 70 3.14 28.49 19.05
C LEU A 70 2.36 28.05 17.79
N VAL A 71 1.78 29.02 17.07
CA VAL A 71 1.06 28.76 15.81
C VAL A 71 2.02 28.20 14.75
N HIS A 72 3.20 28.79 14.61
CA HIS A 72 4.23 28.28 13.67
C HIS A 72 4.69 26.88 14.05
N SER A 73 4.91 26.60 15.34
CA SER A 73 5.31 25.27 15.80
C SER A 73 4.26 24.21 15.47
N LEU A 74 2.97 24.53 15.67
CA LEU A 74 1.87 23.64 15.31
C LEU A 74 1.82 23.38 13.80
N GLN A 75 1.93 24.44 12.98
CA GLN A 75 1.95 24.31 11.52
C GLN A 75 3.13 23.47 11.03
N GLN A 76 4.31 23.64 11.63
CA GLN A 76 5.48 22.84 11.34
C GLN A 76 5.31 21.37 11.74
N ALA A 77 4.67 21.09 12.89
CA ALA A 77 4.38 19.73 13.32
C ALA A 77 3.42 19.03 12.33
N THR A 78 2.37 19.71 11.88
CA THR A 78 1.44 19.19 10.87
C THR A 78 2.14 18.95 9.54
N ALA A 79 2.95 19.90 9.06
CA ALA A 79 3.70 19.75 7.81
C ALA A 79 4.69 18.58 7.85
N LYS A 80 5.34 18.33 9.01
CA LYS A 80 6.23 17.17 9.19
C LYS A 80 5.47 15.84 9.15
N LEU A 81 4.25 15.79 9.69
CA LEU A 81 3.38 14.62 9.55
C LEU A 81 3.01 14.40 8.07
N ASP A 82 2.66 15.44 7.33
CA ASP A 82 2.33 15.32 5.89
C ASP A 82 3.53 14.83 5.06
N VAL A 83 4.75 15.28 5.36
CA VAL A 83 5.98 14.77 4.72
C VAL A 83 6.23 13.31 5.09
N THR A 84 6.01 12.93 6.34
CA THR A 84 6.21 11.54 6.82
C THR A 84 5.17 10.60 6.23
N LEU A 85 3.91 11.03 6.12
CA LEU A 85 2.83 10.29 5.49
C LEU A 85 3.03 10.12 3.98
N ASN A 86 3.66 11.09 3.32
CA ASN A 86 3.90 11.06 1.87
C ASN A 86 5.24 10.43 1.47
N GLN A 87 6.13 10.11 2.42
CA GLN A 87 7.41 9.47 2.13
C GLN A 87 7.32 7.96 2.40
N VAL A 88 7.18 7.18 1.32
CA VAL A 88 7.20 5.71 1.40
C VAL A 88 8.59 5.26 1.89
N SER A 89 8.65 4.84 3.15
CA SER A 89 9.88 4.48 3.86
C SER A 89 9.58 3.44 4.96
N GLY A 90 10.61 2.75 5.44
CA GLY A 90 10.48 1.75 6.51
C GLY A 90 10.42 0.30 6.02
N LEU A 91 10.14 -0.62 6.94
CA LEU A 91 10.09 -2.05 6.68
C LEU A 91 8.70 -2.46 6.18
N ILE A 92 8.64 -3.23 5.10
CA ILE A 92 7.43 -3.87 4.60
C ILE A 92 7.64 -5.38 4.61
N ARG A 93 6.78 -6.10 5.33
CA ARG A 93 6.78 -7.55 5.42
C ARG A 93 5.81 -8.16 4.42
N ILE A 94 6.31 -9.04 3.57
CA ILE A 94 5.55 -9.61 2.47
C ILE A 94 5.59 -11.14 2.56
N LEU A 95 4.41 -11.74 2.62
CA LEU A 95 4.23 -13.17 2.39
C LEU A 95 4.06 -13.42 0.89
N ALA A 96 4.81 -14.35 0.29
CA ALA A 96 4.65 -14.68 -1.12
C ALA A 96 4.94 -16.16 -1.43
N PRO A 97 4.41 -16.72 -2.52
CA PRO A 97 4.70 -18.08 -2.94
C PRO A 97 6.16 -18.19 -3.38
N ALA A 98 6.87 -19.22 -2.91
CA ALA A 98 8.27 -19.40 -3.23
C ALA A 98 8.50 -19.55 -4.75
N ASP A 99 7.57 -20.24 -5.42
CA ASP A 99 7.66 -20.52 -6.86
C ASP A 99 7.54 -19.26 -7.73
N LEU A 100 6.94 -18.19 -7.23
CA LEU A 100 6.79 -16.92 -7.96
C LEU A 100 7.89 -15.91 -7.62
N ALA A 101 8.66 -16.16 -6.56
CA ALA A 101 9.56 -15.16 -5.99
C ALA A 101 10.65 -14.73 -6.97
N ASN A 102 11.28 -15.67 -7.68
CA ASN A 102 12.45 -15.40 -8.52
C ASN A 102 12.09 -14.85 -9.90
N ASP A 103 11.13 -15.46 -10.60
CA ASP A 103 10.89 -15.11 -12.01
C ASP A 103 9.82 -14.02 -12.17
N ASN A 104 8.72 -14.13 -11.43
CA ASN A 104 7.58 -13.22 -11.61
C ASN A 104 7.68 -11.98 -10.72
N LEU A 105 8.13 -12.15 -9.48
CA LEU A 105 8.04 -11.11 -8.45
C LEU A 105 9.34 -10.33 -8.26
N ALA A 106 10.50 -10.94 -8.45
CA ALA A 106 11.79 -10.26 -8.29
C ALA A 106 11.92 -8.97 -9.12
N PRO A 107 11.50 -8.90 -10.40
CA PRO A 107 11.55 -7.65 -11.17
C PRO A 107 10.75 -6.52 -10.53
N ALA A 108 9.58 -6.84 -9.96
CA ALA A 108 8.75 -5.87 -9.25
C ALA A 108 9.42 -5.39 -7.96
N TRP A 109 10.09 -6.28 -7.22
CA TRP A 109 10.76 -5.93 -5.96
C TRP A 109 11.95 -5.02 -6.21
N MET A 110 12.73 -5.33 -7.24
CA MET A 110 13.87 -4.50 -7.65
C MET A 110 13.40 -3.12 -8.12
N SER A 111 12.35 -3.06 -8.95
CA SER A 111 11.78 -1.79 -9.40
C SER A 111 11.23 -0.95 -8.24
N PHE A 112 10.53 -1.57 -7.30
CA PHE A 112 10.00 -0.90 -6.11
C PHE A 112 11.10 -0.35 -5.21
N LEU A 113 12.13 -1.15 -4.90
CA LEU A 113 13.26 -0.72 -4.07
C LEU A 113 14.08 0.39 -4.76
N ALA A 114 14.20 0.37 -6.09
CA ALA A 114 14.83 1.44 -6.85
C ALA A 114 14.03 2.74 -6.80
N GLN A 115 12.69 2.65 -6.84
CA GLN A 115 11.80 3.81 -6.75
C GLN A 115 11.73 4.37 -5.31
N TYR A 116 11.82 3.51 -4.29
CA TYR A 116 11.69 3.87 -2.88
C TYR A 116 12.89 3.38 -2.05
N PRO A 117 14.07 4.03 -2.18
CA PRO A 117 15.33 3.55 -1.60
C PRO A 117 15.39 3.59 -0.06
N GLN A 118 14.44 4.26 0.59
CA GLN A 118 14.30 4.30 2.05
C GLN A 118 13.43 3.17 2.60
N THR A 119 12.96 2.26 1.74
CA THR A 119 12.20 1.08 2.14
C THR A 119 13.11 -0.13 2.26
N ARG A 120 12.70 -1.07 3.12
CA ARG A 120 13.28 -2.41 3.22
C ARG A 120 12.16 -3.43 3.05
N LEU A 121 12.40 -4.44 2.23
CA LEU A 121 11.49 -5.58 2.10
C LEU A 121 12.00 -6.74 2.96
N GLU A 122 11.11 -7.33 3.75
CA GLU A 122 11.31 -8.63 4.40
C GLU A 122 10.35 -9.62 3.74
N LEU A 123 10.93 -10.59 3.04
CA LEU A 123 10.18 -11.55 2.24
C LEU A 123 10.12 -12.88 2.98
N GLU A 124 8.92 -13.32 3.33
CA GLU A 124 8.68 -14.67 3.80
C GLU A 124 8.07 -15.49 2.66
N LEU A 125 8.88 -16.43 2.16
CA LEU A 125 8.53 -17.22 0.98
C LEU A 125 8.08 -18.61 1.39
N ASN A 126 6.81 -18.92 1.19
CA ASN A 126 6.26 -20.24 1.46
C ASN A 126 5.03 -20.53 0.59
N ASN A 127 4.74 -21.82 0.38
CA ASN A 127 3.62 -22.26 -0.46
C ASN A 127 2.34 -22.53 0.34
N TYR A 128 2.26 -22.00 1.58
CA TYR A 128 1.10 -22.14 2.45
C TYR A 128 0.33 -20.83 2.56
N THR A 129 -0.99 -20.93 2.68
CA THR A 129 -1.82 -19.77 3.00
C THR A 129 -1.71 -19.48 4.49
N GLN A 130 -0.75 -18.65 4.88
CA GLN A 130 -0.63 -18.18 6.27
C GLN A 130 -1.59 -17.02 6.56
N ASP A 131 -1.98 -16.87 7.83
CA ASP A 131 -2.72 -15.71 8.28
C ASP A 131 -1.86 -14.43 8.19
N LEU A 132 -2.36 -13.45 7.44
CA LEU A 132 -1.67 -12.18 7.24
C LEU A 132 -1.57 -11.39 8.55
N ILE A 133 -2.64 -11.40 9.35
CA ILE A 133 -2.71 -10.60 10.58
C ILE A 133 -1.84 -11.24 11.66
N GLY A 134 -2.01 -12.55 11.90
CA GLY A 134 -1.23 -13.29 12.89
C GLY A 134 0.28 -13.34 12.63
N SER A 135 0.70 -13.28 11.36
CA SER A 135 2.12 -13.20 10.99
C SER A 135 2.72 -11.80 11.13
N GLY A 136 1.90 -10.77 11.32
CA GLY A 136 2.36 -9.38 11.36
C GLY A 136 2.95 -8.91 10.02
N ALA A 137 2.48 -9.49 8.91
CA ALA A 137 2.86 -9.10 7.57
C ALA A 137 1.92 -8.00 7.03
N ASP A 138 2.45 -7.12 6.18
CA ASP A 138 1.71 -5.99 5.61
C ASP A 138 0.97 -6.39 4.33
N VAL A 139 1.56 -7.31 3.55
CA VAL A 139 1.02 -7.77 2.27
C VAL A 139 1.19 -9.28 2.13
N ALA A 140 0.19 -9.95 1.56
CA ALA A 140 0.30 -11.33 1.10
C ALA A 140 -0.01 -11.44 -0.38
N ILE A 141 0.88 -12.07 -1.13
CA ILE A 141 0.68 -12.48 -2.51
C ILE A 141 0.32 -13.95 -2.48
N ARG A 142 -0.76 -14.31 -3.16
CA ARG A 142 -1.31 -15.67 -3.10
C ARG A 142 -1.81 -16.11 -4.47
N VAL A 143 -1.78 -17.43 -4.69
CA VAL A 143 -2.30 -18.08 -5.89
C VAL A 143 -3.57 -18.86 -5.50
N GLY A 144 -4.57 -18.81 -6.38
CA GLY A 144 -5.82 -19.54 -6.20
C GLY A 144 -6.89 -18.77 -5.43
N ALA A 145 -8.07 -19.39 -5.31
CA ALA A 145 -9.20 -18.82 -4.61
C ALA A 145 -8.85 -18.55 -3.14
N GLN A 146 -9.24 -17.37 -2.65
CA GLN A 146 -9.06 -16.98 -1.26
C GLN A 146 -10.40 -17.06 -0.54
N PRO A 147 -10.43 -17.46 0.74
CA PRO A 147 -11.64 -17.38 1.52
C PRO A 147 -12.08 -15.91 1.63
N ASP A 148 -13.39 -15.69 1.72
CA ASP A 148 -13.91 -14.37 2.03
C ASP A 148 -13.34 -13.90 3.36
N SER A 149 -12.74 -12.71 3.35
CA SER A 149 -12.12 -12.09 4.51
C SER A 149 -12.36 -10.60 4.48
N LEU A 150 -12.13 -9.93 5.61
CA LEU A 150 -12.15 -8.47 5.71
C LEU A 150 -10.92 -7.81 5.05
N LEU A 151 -10.02 -8.60 4.45
CA LEU A 151 -8.83 -8.09 3.80
C LEU A 151 -9.16 -7.52 2.42
N ASN A 152 -8.50 -6.42 2.07
CA ASN A 152 -8.58 -5.88 0.72
C ASN A 152 -7.82 -6.79 -0.24
N MET A 153 -8.54 -7.39 -1.19
CA MET A 153 -7.96 -8.27 -2.20
C MET A 153 -7.92 -7.59 -3.57
N ARG A 154 -6.78 -7.68 -4.24
CA ARG A 154 -6.60 -7.21 -5.62
C ARG A 154 -6.03 -8.31 -6.49
N LYS A 155 -6.71 -8.61 -7.59
CA LYS A 155 -6.20 -9.56 -8.60
C LYS A 155 -4.97 -8.96 -9.31
N LEU A 156 -3.84 -9.66 -9.22
CA LEU A 156 -2.58 -9.26 -9.88
C LEU A 156 -2.44 -9.86 -11.28
N GLY A 157 -3.01 -11.04 -11.49
CA GLY A 157 -2.94 -11.75 -12.75
C GLY A 157 -3.69 -13.07 -12.70
N GLN A 158 -3.58 -13.85 -13.78
CA GLN A 158 -4.06 -15.22 -13.85
C GLN A 158 -3.12 -16.02 -14.74
N ALA A 159 -2.82 -17.26 -14.35
CA ALA A 159 -2.24 -18.22 -15.29
C ALA A 159 -3.30 -18.51 -16.37
N LYS A 160 -2.87 -18.60 -17.63
CA LYS A 160 -3.79 -18.86 -18.74
C LYS A 160 -4.24 -20.32 -18.73
N GLU A 161 -3.30 -21.25 -18.60
CA GLU A 161 -3.55 -22.70 -18.61
C GLU A 161 -2.51 -23.43 -17.75
N LEU A 162 -2.93 -24.45 -17.01
CA LEU A 162 -2.04 -25.42 -16.38
C LEU A 162 -1.88 -26.58 -17.36
N LEU A 163 -0.64 -26.96 -17.64
CA LEU A 163 -0.32 -28.03 -18.58
C LEU A 163 0.23 -29.24 -17.83
N LEU A 164 -0.22 -30.43 -18.24
CA LEU A 164 0.46 -31.67 -17.90
C LEU A 164 1.67 -31.82 -18.81
N VAL A 165 2.82 -32.07 -18.21
CA VAL A 165 4.09 -32.22 -18.92
C VAL A 165 4.80 -33.47 -18.45
N ALA A 166 5.53 -34.11 -19.35
CA ALA A 166 6.38 -35.24 -19.06
C ALA A 166 7.70 -35.10 -19.85
N SER A 167 8.77 -35.71 -19.34
CA SER A 167 10.02 -35.72 -20.09
C SER A 167 9.91 -36.62 -21.33
N PRO A 168 10.63 -36.30 -22.43
CA PRO A 168 10.62 -37.15 -23.63
C PRO A 168 11.04 -38.60 -23.36
N ASP A 169 12.01 -38.81 -22.46
CA ASP A 169 12.47 -40.15 -22.07
C ASP A 169 11.39 -40.96 -21.33
N TYR A 170 10.61 -40.31 -20.46
CA TYR A 170 9.49 -40.94 -19.79
C TYR A 170 8.41 -41.37 -20.80
N LEU A 171 8.05 -40.48 -21.74
CA LEU A 171 7.07 -40.77 -22.77
C LEU A 171 7.53 -41.89 -23.73
N ALA A 172 8.82 -41.96 -24.06
CA ALA A 172 9.35 -43.03 -24.90
C ALA A 172 9.24 -44.42 -24.24
N ARG A 173 9.33 -44.50 -22.91
CA ARG A 173 9.24 -45.77 -22.15
C ARG A 173 7.81 -46.17 -21.82
N HIS A 174 6.95 -45.20 -21.54
CA HIS A 174 5.62 -45.43 -20.99
C HIS A 174 4.48 -45.12 -21.96
N GLY A 175 4.74 -44.41 -23.06
CA GLY A 175 3.73 -43.90 -23.99
C GLY A 175 3.02 -42.65 -23.46
N GLU A 176 2.35 -41.93 -24.37
CA GLU A 176 1.47 -40.80 -24.02
C GLU A 176 0.10 -41.35 -23.58
N PRO A 177 -0.48 -40.91 -22.45
CA PRO A 177 -1.81 -41.35 -22.03
C PRO A 177 -2.88 -40.74 -22.93
N GLU A 178 -3.73 -41.57 -23.53
CA GLU A 178 -4.84 -41.13 -24.39
C GLU A 178 -6.16 -40.96 -23.61
N SER A 179 -6.20 -41.40 -22.35
CA SER A 179 -7.38 -41.33 -21.49
C SER A 179 -7.05 -40.99 -20.04
N MET A 180 -8.06 -40.52 -19.29
CA MET A 180 -7.91 -40.28 -17.85
C MET A 180 -7.61 -41.56 -17.08
N ASP A 181 -8.10 -42.72 -17.52
CA ASP A 181 -7.83 -43.99 -16.84
C ASP A 181 -6.38 -44.44 -17.04
N GLU A 182 -5.80 -44.20 -18.22
CA GLU A 182 -4.36 -44.38 -18.43
C GLU A 182 -3.53 -43.38 -17.63
N LEU A 183 -3.97 -42.11 -17.53
CA LEU A 183 -3.26 -41.08 -16.76
C LEU A 183 -3.20 -41.44 -15.27
N LYS A 184 -4.27 -41.99 -14.70
CA LYS A 184 -4.33 -42.44 -13.29
C LYS A 184 -3.34 -43.56 -12.98
N LEU A 185 -2.88 -44.31 -13.98
CA LEU A 185 -1.91 -45.41 -13.83
C LEU A 185 -0.46 -44.94 -14.00
N ARG A 186 -0.21 -43.66 -14.30
CA ARG A 186 1.13 -43.10 -14.48
C ARG A 186 1.77 -42.69 -13.17
N ASP A 187 3.09 -42.62 -13.15
CA ASP A 187 3.81 -41.98 -12.05
C ASP A 187 3.61 -40.47 -12.10
N LEU A 188 3.08 -39.91 -11.01
CA LEU A 188 2.74 -38.49 -10.92
C LEU A 188 3.63 -37.77 -9.92
N VAL A 189 4.12 -36.62 -10.35
CA VAL A 189 4.76 -35.62 -9.49
C VAL A 189 3.77 -34.50 -9.26
N ILE A 190 3.44 -34.24 -7.99
CA ILE A 190 2.45 -33.24 -7.59
C ILE A 190 3.12 -32.27 -6.61
N SER A 191 2.83 -30.98 -6.78
CA SER A 191 3.29 -29.93 -5.87
C SER A 191 2.10 -29.14 -5.30
N ALA A 192 2.15 -28.88 -4.00
CA ALA A 192 1.22 -27.97 -3.35
C ALA A 192 1.48 -26.52 -3.83
N PRO A 193 0.44 -25.67 -3.95
CA PRO A 193 -0.94 -25.89 -3.49
C PRO A 193 -1.89 -26.52 -4.51
N ILE A 194 -1.41 -26.93 -5.71
CA ILE A 194 -2.27 -27.46 -6.78
C ILE A 194 -2.54 -28.96 -6.58
N SER A 195 -3.41 -29.26 -5.60
CA SER A 195 -3.78 -30.63 -5.23
C SER A 195 -5.00 -31.17 -6.00
N THR A 196 -5.76 -30.29 -6.64
CA THR A 196 -6.94 -30.66 -7.44
C THR A 196 -6.73 -30.20 -8.87
N TRP A 197 -6.78 -31.14 -9.80
CA TRP A 197 -6.58 -30.89 -11.23
C TRP A 197 -7.93 -30.89 -11.94
N GLU A 198 -8.12 -29.92 -12.82
CA GLU A 198 -9.19 -29.93 -13.80
C GLU A 198 -8.52 -30.21 -15.15
N VAL A 199 -8.62 -31.46 -15.60
CA VAL A 199 -7.94 -31.93 -16.81
C VAL A 199 -8.96 -31.96 -17.94
N GLN A 200 -8.65 -31.27 -19.04
CA GLN A 200 -9.47 -31.30 -20.24
C GLN A 200 -8.78 -32.14 -21.32
N HIS A 201 -9.51 -33.11 -21.87
CA HIS A 201 -9.03 -33.89 -23.00
C HIS A 201 -9.04 -33.04 -24.28
N ARG A 202 -7.90 -32.94 -24.95
CA ARG A 202 -7.67 -31.99 -26.05
C ARG A 202 -8.58 -32.22 -27.26
N GLN A 203 -8.94 -33.47 -27.56
CA GLN A 203 -9.74 -33.80 -28.75
C GLN A 203 -11.24 -33.87 -28.46
N SER A 204 -11.65 -34.50 -27.36
CA SER A 204 -13.06 -34.66 -27.01
C SER A 204 -13.64 -33.43 -26.27
N GLY A 205 -12.78 -32.59 -25.70
CA GLY A 205 -13.19 -31.46 -24.86
C GLY A 205 -13.72 -31.86 -23.48
N GLU A 206 -13.74 -33.15 -23.16
CA GLU A 206 -14.20 -33.68 -21.88
C GLU A 206 -13.32 -33.17 -20.74
N THR A 207 -13.94 -32.63 -19.69
CA THR A 207 -13.25 -32.11 -18.52
C THR A 207 -13.50 -33.00 -17.32
N VAL A 208 -12.42 -33.47 -16.70
CA VAL A 208 -12.48 -34.29 -15.48
C VAL A 208 -11.75 -33.58 -14.35
N ARG A 209 -12.49 -33.37 -13.26
CA ARG A 209 -11.91 -32.89 -12.01
C ARG A 209 -11.41 -34.07 -11.18
N TRP A 210 -10.14 -34.08 -10.86
CA TRP A 210 -9.48 -35.20 -10.21
C TRP A 210 -8.43 -34.72 -9.19
N GLN A 211 -8.36 -35.39 -8.04
CA GLN A 211 -7.30 -35.17 -7.06
C GLN A 211 -6.30 -36.33 -7.17
N PRO A 212 -5.18 -36.14 -7.88
CA PRO A 212 -4.20 -37.20 -8.03
C PRO A 212 -3.52 -37.54 -6.70
N GLN A 213 -3.18 -38.80 -6.53
CA GLN A 213 -2.29 -39.27 -5.45
C GLN A 213 -0.96 -39.64 -6.12
N GLY A 214 0.11 -38.92 -5.78
CA GLY A 214 1.42 -39.10 -6.39
C GLY A 214 2.41 -39.77 -5.44
N ASN A 215 3.39 -40.48 -5.99
CA ASN A 215 4.42 -41.20 -5.23
C ASN A 215 5.49 -40.26 -4.63
N SER A 216 5.47 -38.98 -4.98
CA SER A 216 6.40 -37.98 -4.45
C SER A 216 5.79 -36.58 -4.42
N ALA A 217 5.76 -35.98 -3.24
CA ALA A 217 5.51 -34.55 -3.05
C ALA A 217 6.84 -33.80 -3.21
N LEU A 218 6.96 -33.03 -4.28
CA LEU A 218 8.15 -32.21 -4.53
C LEU A 218 7.96 -30.87 -3.82
N THR A 219 8.34 -30.82 -2.54
CA THR A 219 8.28 -29.58 -1.73
C THR A 219 9.59 -28.82 -1.88
N ALA A 220 9.72 -28.10 -3.01
CA ALA A 220 10.78 -27.12 -3.32
C ALA A 220 12.24 -27.64 -3.43
N PHE A 221 12.92 -27.25 -4.50
CA PHE A 221 14.38 -27.17 -4.55
C PHE A 221 14.79 -25.72 -4.81
N ILE A 222 15.59 -25.16 -3.89
CA ILE A 222 16.34 -23.92 -4.12
C ILE A 222 17.79 -24.29 -4.44
N TRP A 223 18.38 -23.50 -5.33
CA TRP A 223 19.80 -23.11 -5.40
C TRP A 223 20.55 -23.56 -6.66
N ARG A 224 20.69 -22.63 -7.62
CA ARG A 224 21.90 -22.54 -8.46
C ARG A 224 22.38 -21.10 -8.53
N TYR A 225 23.58 -20.91 -8.00
CA TYR A 225 24.45 -19.75 -8.18
C TYR A 225 25.49 -20.12 -9.25
N GLY A 226 25.65 -19.32 -10.31
CA GLY A 226 26.71 -19.49 -11.33
C GLY A 226 26.33 -18.89 -12.70
N PRO A 227 27.25 -18.22 -13.43
CA PRO A 227 26.89 -17.15 -14.36
C PRO A 227 26.57 -17.62 -15.78
N ARG A 228 25.53 -16.95 -16.33
CA ARG A 228 25.09 -16.78 -17.72
C ARG A 228 24.76 -18.03 -18.54
#